data_AF-A0A5K1E943-F1
#
_entry.id   AF-A0A5K1E943-F1
#
_cell.length_a   1.000
_cell.length_b   1.000
_cell.length_c   1.000
_cell.angle_alpha   90.00
_cell.angle_beta   90.00
_cell.angle_gamma   90.00
#
_symmetry.space_group_name_H-M   'P 1'
#
loop_
_entity.id
_entity.type
_entity.pdbx_description
1 polymer ?
#
loop_
_entity_poly.entity_id
_entity_poly.type
_entity_poly.pdbx_seq_one_letter_code
_entity_poly.pdbx_strand_id
1 'polypeptide(L)'
;MELRSGFILLLLSVAVFGFSVLVSGKECTNIPTQLSSHTLRYDLLSSSNASWREEMFSYYHLIPTDDSAWSTLRPRRIMRENDEEFSWATLYRNMKYSGRPGTAGETGFLKEVSLHKVRLDPETLHWRAQQTNLEYLLMLDVDSLVWSFRKTAGLPTPGSPYAGWEAPNCELRGHFV
;
A
#
# COMPACT_ATOMS: atom_id res chain seq x y z
N MET A 1 -48.95 34.74 10.55
CA MET A 1 -47.48 34.70 10.40
C MET A 1 -46.84 33.58 11.22
N GLU A 2 -47.39 33.24 12.39
CA GLU A 2 -46.97 32.14 13.29
C GLU A 2 -46.79 30.76 12.60
N LEU A 3 -47.78 30.29 11.82
CA LEU A 3 -47.73 28.95 11.20
C LEU A 3 -46.59 28.77 10.19
N ARG A 4 -46.21 29.84 9.48
CA ARG A 4 -45.13 29.83 8.49
C ARG A 4 -43.76 29.75 9.17
N SER A 5 -43.61 30.40 10.32
CA SER A 5 -42.37 30.41 11.10
C SER A 5 -42.09 29.04 11.72
N GLY A 6 -43.13 28.39 12.28
CA GLY A 6 -43.03 27.04 12.83
C GLY A 6 -42.65 25.99 11.78
N PHE A 7 -43.18 26.10 10.55
CA PHE A 7 -42.85 25.18 9.46
C PHE A 7 -41.40 25.33 8.98
N ILE A 8 -40.87 26.55 8.93
CA ILE A 8 -39.47 26.81 8.57
C ILE A 8 -38.53 26.26 9.65
N LEU A 9 -38.86 26.42 10.93
CA LEU A 9 -38.09 25.86 12.04
C LEU A 9 -38.08 24.33 12.02
N LEU A 10 -39.20 23.70 11.66
CA LEU A 10 -39.29 22.25 11.47
C LEU A 10 -38.42 21.77 10.30
N LEU A 11 -38.43 22.47 9.17
CA LEU A 11 -37.59 22.12 8.02
C LEU A 11 -36.10 22.28 8.33
N LEU A 12 -35.73 23.33 9.09
CA LEU A 12 -34.35 23.54 9.53
C LEU A 12 -33.91 22.47 10.53
N SER A 13 -34.78 22.05 11.47
CA SER A 13 -34.43 20.97 12.39
C SER A 13 -34.26 19.63 11.67
N VAL A 14 -35.16 19.30 10.74
CA VAL A 14 -35.03 18.09 9.91
C VAL A 14 -33.78 18.13 9.03
N ALA A 15 -33.40 19.29 8.49
CA ALA A 15 -32.15 19.43 7.75
C ALA A 15 -30.93 19.20 8.67
N VAL A 16 -30.88 19.85 9.85
CA VAL A 16 -29.78 19.67 10.81
C VAL A 16 -29.68 18.23 11.30
N PHE A 17 -30.79 17.55 11.57
CA PHE A 17 -30.82 16.13 11.96
C PHE A 17 -30.56 15.17 10.79
N GLY A 18 -30.96 15.52 9.57
CA GLY A 18 -30.73 14.72 8.36
C GLY A 18 -29.27 14.79 7.87
N PHE A 19 -28.61 15.93 8.05
CA PHE A 19 -27.18 16.09 7.74
C PHE A 19 -26.25 15.59 8.86
N SER A 20 -26.77 15.32 10.06
CA SER A 20 -26.01 14.76 11.19
C SER A 20 -26.19 13.24 11.35
N VAL A 21 -26.72 12.55 10.34
CA VAL A 21 -26.50 11.10 10.21
C VAL A 21 -24.99 10.90 10.20
N LEU A 22 -24.48 10.42 11.33
CA LEU A 22 -23.08 10.09 11.52
C LEU A 22 -22.62 9.29 10.30
N VAL A 23 -21.72 9.87 9.53
CA VAL A 23 -20.84 9.10 8.66
C VAL A 23 -19.90 8.35 9.60
N SER A 24 -20.38 7.22 10.13
CA SER A 24 -19.50 6.22 10.68
C SER A 24 -18.77 5.62 9.49
N GLY A 25 -17.53 6.08 9.27
CA GLY A 25 -16.60 5.33 8.45
C GLY A 25 -16.58 3.90 8.96
N LYS A 26 -16.71 2.92 8.07
CA LYS A 26 -16.46 1.53 8.44
C LYS A 26 -15.03 1.45 8.96
N GLU A 27 -14.86 1.27 10.25
CA GLU A 27 -13.58 0.88 10.82
C GLU A 27 -13.20 -0.46 10.18
N CYS A 28 -12.02 -0.53 9.58
CA CYS A 28 -11.52 -1.78 9.02
C CYS A 28 -11.40 -2.81 10.16
N THR A 29 -12.20 -3.89 10.10
CA THR A 29 -12.18 -4.98 11.08
C THR A 29 -10.96 -5.89 10.98
N ASN A 30 -9.94 -5.53 10.19
CA ASN A 30 -8.61 -6.12 10.36
C ASN A 30 -8.12 -5.60 11.69
N ILE A 31 -8.15 -6.42 12.75
CA ILE A 31 -7.63 -6.06 14.07
C ILE A 31 -6.23 -5.49 13.87
N PRO A 32 -6.05 -4.16 13.90
CA PRO A 32 -4.74 -3.60 13.69
C PRO A 32 -4.03 -3.84 15.01
N THR A 33 -3.01 -4.69 15.02
CA THR A 33 -1.99 -4.58 16.07
C THR A 33 -1.57 -3.12 16.13
N GLN A 34 -1.31 -2.53 17.30
CA GLN A 34 -1.02 -1.09 17.40
C GLN A 34 0.11 -0.68 16.41
N LEU A 35 1.07 -1.57 16.14
CA LEU A 35 2.10 -1.41 15.11
C LEU A 35 1.63 -1.42 13.65
N SER A 36 0.50 -2.02 13.30
CA SER A 36 -0.04 -1.93 11.93
C SER A 36 -0.41 -0.50 11.51
N SER A 37 -0.57 0.40 12.49
CA SER A 37 -0.55 1.85 12.23
C SER A 37 0.86 2.28 11.82
N HIS A 38 1.00 2.73 10.57
CA HIS A 38 2.23 3.36 10.07
C HIS A 38 2.69 4.53 10.97
N THR A 39 1.74 5.29 11.53
CA THR A 39 2.06 6.40 12.44
C THR A 39 2.72 5.91 13.72
N LEU A 40 2.17 4.87 14.36
CA LEU A 40 2.74 4.35 15.61
C LEU A 40 4.09 3.68 15.37
N ARG A 41 4.25 2.94 14.26
CA ARG A 41 5.55 2.37 13.87
C ARG A 41 6.60 3.45 13.67
N TYR A 42 6.24 4.52 12.96
CA TYR A 42 7.12 5.65 12.77
C TYR A 42 7.52 6.28 14.11
N ASP A 43 6.56 6.55 15.00
CA ASP A 43 6.83 7.12 16.32
C ASP A 43 7.74 6.19 17.16
N LEU A 44 7.52 4.88 17.07
CA LEU A 44 8.35 3.89 17.75
C LEU A 44 9.79 3.88 17.21
N LEU A 45 9.96 3.85 15.88
CA LEU A 45 11.25 3.79 15.19
C LEU A 45 12.05 5.09 15.32
N SER A 46 11.36 6.23 15.39
CA SER A 46 11.97 7.55 15.55
C SER A 46 12.22 7.93 17.02
N SER A 47 11.63 7.20 17.98
CA SER A 47 11.85 7.46 19.40
C SER A 47 13.28 7.19 19.85
N SER A 48 13.78 8.03 20.76
CA SER A 48 15.06 7.82 21.44
C SER A 48 14.96 6.85 22.64
N ASN A 49 13.75 6.41 23.00
CA ASN A 49 13.51 5.59 24.18
C ASN A 49 13.66 4.09 23.85
N ALA A 50 14.86 3.56 24.08
CA ALA A 50 15.20 2.18 23.76
C ALA A 50 14.34 1.15 24.52
N SER A 51 13.98 1.41 25.78
CA SER A 51 13.18 0.48 26.60
C SER A 51 11.76 0.33 26.05
N TRP A 52 11.11 1.44 25.71
CA TRP A 52 9.77 1.42 25.13
C TRP A 52 9.76 0.73 23.77
N ARG A 53 10.80 0.94 22.97
CA ARG A 53 11.01 0.26 21.69
C ARG A 53 11.16 -1.26 21.85
N GLU A 54 12.02 -1.70 22.75
CA GLU A 54 12.26 -3.12 23.06
C GLU A 54 10.98 -3.80 23.57
N GLU A 55 10.30 -3.16 24.52
CA GLU A 55 9.03 -3.60 25.09
C GLU A 55 7.97 -3.72 23.99
N MET A 56 7.79 -2.67 23.18
CA MET A 56 6.81 -2.68 22.12
C MET A 56 7.12 -3.77 21.09
N PHE A 57 8.37 -3.94 20.66
CA PHE A 57 8.74 -5.03 19.73
C PHE A 57 8.61 -6.43 20.36
N SER A 58 8.78 -6.58 21.68
CA SER A 58 8.62 -7.87 22.38
C SER A 58 7.18 -8.40 22.34
N TYR A 59 6.18 -7.50 22.29
CA TYR A 59 4.77 -7.88 22.19
C TYR A 59 4.37 -8.37 20.79
N TYR A 60 5.21 -8.17 19.77
CA TYR A 60 4.89 -8.54 18.39
C TYR A 60 5.97 -9.46 17.84
N HIS A 61 5.66 -10.75 17.81
CA HIS A 61 6.36 -11.66 16.91
C HIS A 61 6.17 -11.15 15.48
N LEU A 62 7.29 -10.97 14.78
CA LEU A 62 7.41 -10.49 13.39
C LEU A 62 6.17 -10.90 12.59
N ILE A 63 5.48 -9.88 12.06
CA ILE A 63 4.33 -9.91 11.14
C ILE A 63 3.95 -11.34 10.76
N PRO A 64 2.77 -11.85 11.15
CA PRO A 64 2.31 -13.14 10.66
C PRO A 64 2.54 -13.15 9.16
N THR A 65 3.38 -14.08 8.65
CA THR A 65 3.68 -14.16 7.20
C THR A 65 2.37 -14.00 6.45
N ASP A 66 2.37 -13.23 5.37
CA ASP A 66 1.16 -12.92 4.57
C ASP A 66 0.19 -14.13 4.50
N ASP A 67 0.74 -15.33 4.25
CA ASP A 67 0.07 -16.64 4.29
C ASP A 67 -0.84 -16.90 5.53
N SER A 68 -0.41 -16.53 6.74
CA SER A 68 -1.15 -16.66 8.01
C SER A 68 -2.20 -15.57 8.24
N ALA A 69 -2.01 -14.37 7.65
CA ALA A 69 -3.05 -13.35 7.65
C ALA A 69 -4.20 -13.77 6.71
N TRP A 70 -3.87 -14.31 5.54
CA TRP A 70 -4.84 -14.79 4.55
C TRP A 70 -5.53 -16.10 4.94
N SER A 71 -4.88 -16.99 5.68
CA SER A 71 -5.53 -18.23 6.19
C SER A 71 -6.72 -17.94 7.12
N THR A 72 -6.76 -16.73 7.70
CA THR A 72 -7.82 -16.29 8.61
C THR A 72 -9.04 -15.75 7.85
N LEU A 73 -8.86 -15.27 6.62
CA LEU A 73 -9.90 -14.67 5.77
C LEU A 73 -10.73 -15.72 5.00
N ARG A 74 -11.17 -16.78 5.69
CA ARG A 74 -11.91 -17.88 5.06
C ARG A 74 -13.28 -17.40 4.55
N PRO A 75 -13.59 -17.53 3.24
CA PRO A 75 -14.95 -17.25 2.76
C PRO A 75 -15.92 -18.32 3.29
N ARG A 76 -16.71 -17.95 4.32
CA ARG A 76 -17.70 -18.81 5.01
C ARG A 76 -18.73 -19.48 4.09
N ARG A 77 -18.84 -19.06 2.83
CA ARG A 77 -19.91 -19.46 1.91
C ARG A 77 -19.48 -20.44 0.81
N ILE A 78 -18.18 -20.71 0.66
CA ILE A 78 -17.66 -21.45 -0.51
C ILE A 78 -17.29 -22.91 -0.22
N MET A 79 -17.23 -23.37 1.04
CA MET A 79 -16.63 -24.68 1.35
C MET A 79 -17.35 -25.50 2.41
N ARG A 80 -17.34 -26.82 2.24
CA ARG A 80 -18.14 -27.84 2.93
C ARG A 80 -17.22 -28.62 3.87
N GLU A 81 -17.28 -28.23 5.14
CA GLU A 81 -16.84 -28.92 6.36
C GLU A 81 -16.33 -30.35 6.12
N ASN A 82 -15.00 -30.48 6.06
CA ASN A 82 -14.13 -31.64 6.31
C ASN A 82 -13.05 -31.74 5.21
N ASP A 83 -11.79 -31.53 5.63
CA ASP A 83 -10.51 -31.61 4.87
C ASP A 83 -9.87 -30.30 4.34
N GLU A 84 -10.24 -29.15 4.91
CA GLU A 84 -10.18 -27.87 4.17
C GLU A 84 -9.02 -26.90 4.51
N GLU A 85 -8.15 -27.18 5.47
CA GLU A 85 -7.05 -26.24 5.80
C GLU A 85 -5.91 -26.28 4.78
N PHE A 86 -5.57 -27.48 4.29
CA PHE A 86 -4.51 -27.65 3.29
C PHE A 86 -4.93 -27.21 1.88
N SER A 87 -6.24 -27.32 1.57
CA SER A 87 -6.80 -26.97 0.26
C SER A 87 -6.74 -25.46 -0.02
N TRP A 88 -7.12 -24.63 0.96
CA TRP A 88 -7.09 -23.16 0.81
C TRP A 88 -5.68 -22.59 0.71
N ALA A 89 -4.76 -23.07 1.55
CA ALA A 89 -3.37 -22.64 1.50
C ALA A 89 -2.73 -23.00 0.15
N THR A 90 -3.07 -24.16 -0.40
CA THR A 90 -2.59 -24.61 -1.72
C THR A 90 -3.19 -23.79 -2.86
N LEU A 91 -4.49 -23.48 -2.81
CA LEU A 91 -5.16 -22.62 -3.79
C LEU A 91 -4.60 -21.19 -3.79
N TYR A 92 -4.43 -20.58 -2.62
CA TYR A 92 -3.83 -19.25 -2.48
C TYR A 92 -2.40 -19.23 -3.00
N ARG A 93 -1.58 -20.23 -2.65
CA ARG A 93 -0.21 -20.37 -3.14
C ARG A 93 -0.19 -20.46 -4.67
N ASN A 94 -1.06 -21.27 -5.27
CA ASN A 94 -1.15 -21.38 -6.71
C ASN A 94 -1.57 -20.05 -7.36
N MET A 95 -2.51 -19.29 -6.78
CA MET A 95 -2.89 -17.97 -7.31
C MET A 95 -1.76 -16.93 -7.19
N LYS A 96 -0.99 -16.94 -6.09
CA LYS A 96 0.11 -15.99 -5.87
C LYS A 96 1.32 -16.28 -6.76
N TYR A 97 1.62 -17.56 -6.99
CA TYR A 97 2.82 -17.98 -7.71
C TYR A 97 2.56 -18.39 -9.18
N SER A 98 1.31 -18.44 -9.64
CA SER A 98 0.97 -18.68 -11.06
C SER A 98 1.41 -17.55 -12.00
N GLY A 99 1.67 -16.36 -11.49
CA GLY A 99 2.21 -15.22 -12.25
C GLY A 99 3.74 -15.06 -12.15
N ARG A 100 4.46 -15.95 -11.47
CA ARG A 100 5.92 -15.83 -11.29
C ARG A 100 6.63 -16.41 -12.51
N PRO A 101 7.54 -15.67 -13.17
CA PRO A 101 8.31 -16.21 -14.28
C PRO A 101 9.15 -17.40 -13.79
N GLY A 102 8.87 -18.59 -14.32
CA GLY A 102 9.75 -19.76 -14.18
C GLY A 102 9.17 -21.05 -13.58
N THR A 103 7.91 -21.12 -13.12
CA THR A 103 7.37 -22.35 -12.49
C THR A 103 5.96 -22.78 -12.94
N ALA A 104 5.54 -22.42 -14.15
CA ALA A 104 4.41 -23.05 -14.83
C ALA A 104 4.71 -23.08 -16.33
N GLY A 105 4.40 -24.19 -16.99
CA GLY A 105 4.79 -24.47 -18.37
C GLY A 105 4.52 -23.33 -19.37
N GLU A 106 5.41 -23.23 -20.34
CA GLU A 106 5.35 -22.33 -21.50
C GLU A 106 4.09 -22.52 -22.37
N THR A 107 2.88 -22.21 -21.90
CA THR A 107 1.70 -22.16 -22.77
C THR A 107 0.71 -21.09 -22.34
N GLY A 108 1.18 -19.87 -22.08
CA GLY A 108 0.33 -18.71 -22.31
C GLY A 108 0.05 -18.61 -23.80
N PHE A 109 -1.22 -18.75 -24.22
CA PHE A 109 -1.65 -18.58 -25.62
C PHE A 109 -1.13 -17.27 -26.23
N LEU A 110 -0.98 -16.24 -25.39
CA LEU A 110 -0.33 -14.98 -25.72
C LEU A 110 1.07 -14.93 -25.13
N LYS A 111 2.01 -14.43 -25.93
CA LYS A 111 3.39 -14.16 -25.50
C LYS A 111 3.60 -12.65 -25.43
N GLU A 112 4.26 -12.20 -24.38
CA GLU A 112 4.70 -10.82 -24.27
C GLU A 112 5.70 -10.47 -25.39
N VAL A 113 5.62 -9.24 -25.89
CA VAL A 113 6.55 -8.74 -26.90
C VAL A 113 7.60 -7.86 -26.21
N SER A 114 8.87 -8.19 -26.39
CA SER A 114 9.97 -7.39 -25.85
C SER A 114 9.92 -5.95 -26.36
N LEU A 115 10.12 -4.98 -25.47
CA LEU A 115 10.18 -3.55 -25.80
C LEU A 115 11.27 -3.23 -26.85
N HIS A 116 12.32 -4.04 -26.96
CA HIS A 116 13.36 -3.87 -27.99
C HIS A 116 12.83 -4.08 -29.42
N LYS A 117 11.73 -4.83 -29.57
CA LYS A 117 11.07 -5.13 -30.86
C LYS A 117 9.93 -4.15 -31.18
N VAL A 118 9.66 -3.19 -30.30
CA VAL A 118 8.61 -2.19 -30.48
C VAL A 118 9.26 -0.82 -30.61
N ARG A 119 8.85 -0.07 -31.62
CA ARG A 119 9.24 1.33 -31.81
C ARG A 119 7.98 2.15 -31.95
N LEU A 120 7.87 3.19 -31.14
CA LEU A 120 6.78 4.15 -31.25
C LEU A 120 7.07 5.11 -32.40
N ASP A 121 6.06 5.39 -33.20
CA ASP A 121 6.18 6.32 -34.32
C ASP A 121 6.32 7.76 -33.80
N PRO A 122 7.32 8.54 -34.28
CA PRO A 122 7.58 9.91 -33.85
C PRO A 122 6.39 10.87 -33.89
N GLU A 123 5.42 10.65 -34.78
CA GLU A 123 4.26 11.53 -34.93
C GLU A 123 3.16 11.26 -33.88
N THR A 124 3.31 10.20 -33.09
CA THR A 124 2.30 9.78 -32.11
C THR A 124 2.43 10.48 -30.76
N LEU A 125 1.30 10.62 -30.07
CA LEU A 125 1.27 11.11 -28.68
C LEU A 125 2.11 10.24 -27.74
N HIS A 126 2.14 8.92 -27.97
CA HIS A 126 2.89 7.98 -27.13
C HIS A 126 4.39 8.17 -27.25
N TRP A 127 4.91 8.45 -28.46
CA TRP A 127 6.32 8.79 -28.63
C TRP A 127 6.68 10.06 -27.86
N ARG A 128 5.85 11.10 -27.93
CA ARG A 128 6.07 12.34 -27.17
C ARG A 128 6.07 12.08 -25.67
N ALA A 129 5.11 11.30 -25.16
CA ALA A 129 5.07 10.92 -23.75
C ALA A 129 6.31 10.13 -23.32
N GLN A 130 6.82 9.24 -24.18
CA GLN A 130 8.07 8.51 -23.93
C GLN A 130 9.26 9.48 -23.81
N GLN A 131 9.38 10.47 -24.70
CA GLN A 131 10.48 11.44 -24.64
C GLN A 131 10.39 12.32 -23.40
N THR A 132 9.21 12.83 -23.07
CA THR A 132 9.01 13.64 -21.85
C THR A 132 9.34 12.83 -20.59
N ASN A 133 8.94 11.57 -20.51
CA ASN A 133 9.28 10.71 -19.38
C ASN A 133 10.79 10.42 -19.31
N LEU A 134 11.45 10.21 -20.46
CA LEU A 134 12.90 10.04 -20.52
C LEU A 134 13.64 11.29 -20.00
N GLU A 135 13.23 12.47 -20.45
CA GLU A 135 13.79 13.74 -19.99
C GLU A 135 13.61 13.89 -18.48
N TYR A 136 12.41 13.61 -17.95
CA TYR A 136 12.15 13.64 -16.51
C TYR A 136 13.08 12.71 -15.73
N LEU A 137 13.24 11.46 -16.18
CA LEU A 137 14.11 10.48 -15.51
C LEU A 137 15.58 10.92 -15.49
N LEU A 138 16.04 11.59 -16.54
CA LEU A 138 17.40 12.12 -16.63
C LEU A 138 17.63 13.39 -15.78
N MET A 139 16.57 14.07 -15.34
CA MET A 139 16.67 15.20 -14.41
C MET A 139 16.87 14.76 -12.95
N LEU A 140 16.60 13.50 -12.63
CA LEU A 140 16.69 12.99 -11.26
C LEU A 140 18.15 12.77 -10.84
N ASP A 141 18.50 13.25 -9.65
CA ASP A 141 19.82 13.05 -9.06
C ASP A 141 19.89 11.66 -8.44
N VAL A 142 20.75 10.82 -9.01
CA VAL A 142 20.96 9.43 -8.60
C VAL A 142 21.47 9.36 -7.16
N ASP A 143 22.31 10.29 -6.71
CA ASP A 143 22.84 10.27 -5.34
C ASP A 143 21.73 10.51 -4.31
N SER A 144 20.78 11.39 -4.64
CA SER A 144 19.58 11.66 -3.85
C SER A 144 18.60 10.48 -3.86
N LEU A 145 18.42 9.79 -5.00
CA LEU A 145 17.57 8.58 -5.11
C LEU A 145 18.09 7.42 -4.25
N VAL A 146 19.39 7.17 -4.25
CA VAL A 146 19.98 6.04 -3.52
C VAL A 146 20.33 6.38 -2.06
N TRP A 147 20.06 7.62 -1.63
CA TRP A 147 20.44 8.13 -0.32
C TRP A 147 19.96 7.23 0.83
N SER A 148 18.69 6.83 0.81
CA SER A 148 18.09 6.01 1.87
C SER A 148 18.76 4.64 2.01
N PHE A 149 19.10 4.01 0.89
CA PHE A 149 19.79 2.71 0.88
C PHE A 149 21.19 2.83 1.46
N ARG A 150 21.95 3.85 1.04
CA ARG A 150 23.30 4.11 1.56
C ARG A 150 23.26 4.42 3.06
N LYS A 151 22.29 5.24 3.50
CA LYS A 151 22.12 5.58 4.92
C LYS A 151 21.86 4.34 5.78
N THR A 152 20.97 3.46 5.34
CA THR A 152 20.67 2.20 6.04
C THR A 152 21.85 1.23 6.05
N ALA A 153 22.66 1.20 4.98
CA ALA A 153 23.87 0.39 4.90
C ALA A 153 25.07 0.98 5.69
N GLY A 154 24.92 2.16 6.30
CA GLY A 154 26.03 2.85 6.99
C GLY A 154 27.12 3.36 6.04
N LEU A 155 26.79 3.56 4.77
CA LEU A 155 27.71 4.06 3.74
C LEU A 155 27.67 5.59 3.65
N PRO A 156 28.70 6.23 3.04
CA PRO A 156 28.66 7.66 2.75
C PRO A 156 27.45 8.02 1.89
N THR A 157 26.72 9.06 2.28
CA THR A 157 25.54 9.57 1.59
C THR A 157 25.82 10.95 1.00
N PRO A 158 26.46 11.05 -0.18
CA PRO A 158 26.52 12.32 -0.90
C PRO A 158 25.10 12.77 -1.29
N GLY A 159 24.87 14.08 -1.32
CA GLY A 159 23.55 14.65 -1.58
C GLY A 159 22.61 14.63 -0.37
N SER A 160 21.33 14.87 -0.65
CA SER A 160 20.26 14.92 0.34
C SER A 160 19.10 14.06 -0.13
N PRO A 161 18.34 13.42 0.77
CA PRO A 161 17.17 12.66 0.37
C PRO A 161 16.13 13.59 -0.24
N TYR A 162 15.39 13.08 -1.23
CA TYR A 162 14.22 13.77 -1.73
C TYR A 162 13.16 13.93 -0.63
N ALA A 163 12.27 14.91 -0.79
CA ALA A 163 11.21 15.19 0.17
C ALA A 163 10.00 14.26 -0.04
N GLY A 164 8.89 14.55 0.67
CA GLY A 164 7.65 13.79 0.51
C GLY A 164 7.82 12.33 0.94
N TRP A 165 7.52 11.40 0.04
CA TRP A 165 7.59 9.96 0.32
C TRP A 165 9.02 9.43 0.41
N GLU A 166 10.01 10.18 -0.07
CA GLU A 166 11.44 9.84 0.04
C GLU A 166 12.12 10.47 1.25
N ALA A 167 11.39 11.25 2.05
CA ALA A 167 11.95 11.90 3.21
C ALA A 167 12.53 10.86 4.20
N PRO A 168 13.60 11.19 4.95
CA PRO A 168 14.28 10.22 5.84
C PRO A 168 13.35 9.62 6.90
N ASN A 169 12.30 10.35 7.25
CA ASN A 169 11.26 9.96 8.18
C ASN A 169 10.07 9.23 7.55
N CYS A 170 9.98 9.13 6.23
CA CYS A 170 8.89 8.40 5.59
C CYS A 170 9.19 6.91 5.51
N GLU A 171 8.20 6.06 5.80
CA GLU A 171 8.34 4.60 5.68
C GLU A 171 8.34 4.11 4.22
N LEU A 172 7.89 4.95 3.28
CA LEU A 172 7.86 4.64 1.84
C LEU A 172 9.16 4.98 1.11
N ARG A 173 10.17 5.50 1.81
CA ARG A 173 11.46 5.89 1.24
C ARG A 173 12.15 4.71 0.54
N GLY A 174 12.76 4.97 -0.61
CA GLY A 174 13.40 3.97 -1.47
C GLY A 174 12.44 3.27 -2.43
N HIS A 175 11.14 3.58 -2.42
CA HIS A 175 10.21 3.04 -3.41
C HIS A 175 10.31 3.76 -4.75
N PHE A 176 10.46 5.09 -4.72
CA PHE A 176 10.47 6.05 -5.83
C PHE A 176 9.59 5.69 -7.05
N VAL A 177 8.50 6.45 -7.24
CA VAL A 177 7.56 6.33 -8.36
C VAL A 177 7.87 7.37 -9.44
#